data_AF-A0A3A5WDX4-F1
#
_entry.id   AF-A0A3A5WDX4-F1
#
_cell.length_a   1.000
_cell.length_b   1.000
_cell.length_c   1.000
_cell.angle_alpha   90.00
_cell.angle_beta   90.00
_cell.angle_gamma   90.00
#
_symmetry.space_group_name_H-M   'P 1'
#
loop_
_entity.id
_entity.type
_entity.pdbx_description
1 polymer ?
#
loop_
_entity_poly.entity_id
_entity_poly.type
_entity_poly.pdbx_seq_one_letter_code
_entity_poly.pdbx_strand_id
1 'polypeptide(L)'
;FKYGSNPSDNDTDGDMLPDWYEYKLGWNESNDNFSSYLQIQVVWIDVATGGACDTDTNSCLPLSQDGSGGTLARPDLDYTWFTLDPSDPNDANFDPDQDGNWDCSGAGCVYEPYTNFQEFYAITTSEYSSPNAVRFSGLTHDGAPVTEGWQFRAAMLGLGQPNELVLNYLKLDKYAGMDPQYGYIVDDRDTDFLNVDASDDIVLMAGNRTDLWEIYYAASAHTAPVREVGEHEFGWYLLDFDDDHLAEGSSPLNWDTDGDWMNDWFEVRDDEENGVRGDSSPIRYDSRQTA
;
A
#
# COMPACT_ATOMS: atom_id res chain seq x y z
N PHE A 1 -9.56 -9.16 -21.41
CA PHE A 1 -9.14 -8.56 -22.71
C PHE A 1 -10.21 -7.62 -23.24
N LYS A 2 -10.23 -6.43 -22.66
CA LYS A 2 -11.12 -5.29 -22.92
C LYS A 2 -10.23 -4.08 -22.60
N TYR A 3 -10.21 -3.06 -23.46
CA TYR A 3 -9.59 -1.75 -23.21
C TYR A 3 -8.05 -1.69 -23.13
N GLY A 4 -7.36 -1.61 -24.27
CA GLY A 4 -5.95 -1.18 -24.31
C GLY A 4 -4.90 -2.27 -24.12
N SER A 5 -5.18 -3.29 -23.31
CA SER A 5 -4.24 -4.37 -22.97
C SER A 5 -3.84 -5.30 -24.15
N ASN A 6 -2.55 -5.58 -24.26
CA ASN A 6 -1.95 -6.53 -25.20
C ASN A 6 -2.09 -7.95 -24.66
N PRO A 7 -2.82 -8.86 -25.34
CA PRO A 7 -3.07 -10.21 -24.80
C PRO A 7 -1.82 -11.12 -24.71
N SER A 8 -0.67 -10.66 -25.21
CA SER A 8 0.61 -11.38 -25.13
C SER A 8 1.62 -10.73 -24.19
N ASP A 9 1.24 -9.61 -23.56
CA ASP A 9 2.07 -8.85 -22.65
C ASP A 9 1.24 -8.52 -21.40
N ASN A 10 1.82 -8.65 -20.22
CA ASN A 10 1.07 -8.39 -18.98
C ASN A 10 1.27 -6.96 -18.47
N ASP A 11 2.09 -6.18 -19.18
CA ASP A 11 2.45 -4.78 -18.93
C ASP A 11 2.60 -4.12 -20.31
N THR A 12 1.50 -3.57 -20.81
CA THR A 12 1.35 -3.19 -22.22
C THR A 12 2.16 -1.95 -22.59
N ASP A 13 2.37 -1.03 -21.66
CA ASP A 13 3.10 0.22 -21.89
C ASP A 13 4.54 0.20 -21.32
N GLY A 14 4.91 -0.84 -20.57
CA GLY A 14 6.26 -1.10 -20.11
C GLY A 14 6.63 -0.31 -18.85
N ASP A 15 5.65 0.18 -18.10
CA ASP A 15 5.83 0.92 -16.86
C ASP A 15 5.94 0.02 -15.62
N MET A 16 6.02 -1.30 -15.82
CA MET A 16 6.14 -2.33 -14.79
C MET A 16 4.93 -2.46 -13.85
N LEU A 17 3.81 -1.77 -14.09
CA LEU A 17 2.53 -2.12 -13.49
C LEU A 17 1.84 -3.18 -14.35
N PRO A 18 1.18 -4.19 -13.75
CA PRO A 18 0.44 -5.15 -14.55
C PRO A 18 -0.88 -4.59 -15.08
N ASP A 19 -1.20 -4.85 -16.36
CA ASP A 19 -2.45 -4.42 -17.01
C ASP A 19 -3.71 -4.76 -16.19
N TRP A 20 -3.69 -5.89 -15.48
CA TRP A 20 -4.82 -6.35 -14.67
C TRP A 20 -5.01 -5.51 -13.40
N TYR A 21 -3.92 -5.02 -12.81
CA TYR A 21 -3.92 -4.18 -11.61
C TYR A 21 -4.47 -2.80 -11.97
N GLU A 22 -3.95 -2.23 -13.04
CA GLU A 22 -4.42 -0.97 -13.60
C GLU A 22 -5.89 -1.05 -14.01
N TYR A 23 -6.31 -2.15 -14.64
CA TYR A 23 -7.72 -2.38 -14.93
C TYR A 23 -8.59 -2.46 -13.68
N LYS A 24 -8.11 -3.14 -12.64
CA LYS A 24 -8.85 -3.30 -11.38
C LYS A 24 -9.07 -1.97 -10.66
N LEU A 25 -8.10 -1.06 -10.67
CA LEU A 25 -8.16 0.22 -9.95
C LEU A 25 -8.63 1.39 -10.80
N GLY A 26 -8.18 1.49 -12.05
CA GLY A 26 -8.43 2.63 -12.93
C GLY A 26 -9.75 2.58 -13.68
N TRP A 27 -10.27 1.39 -13.98
CA TRP A 27 -11.42 1.25 -14.89
C TRP A 27 -12.72 1.85 -14.31
N ASN A 28 -13.22 2.89 -14.98
CA ASN A 28 -14.46 3.57 -14.66
C ASN A 28 -15.60 3.13 -15.60
N GLU A 29 -16.42 2.19 -15.15
CA GLU A 29 -17.59 1.70 -15.90
C GLU A 29 -18.60 2.81 -16.28
N SER A 30 -18.66 3.91 -15.53
CA SER A 30 -19.61 5.01 -15.83
C SER A 30 -19.14 5.90 -16.96
N ASN A 31 -17.82 6.08 -17.09
CA ASN A 31 -17.19 6.96 -18.08
C ASN A 31 -16.60 6.19 -19.27
N ASP A 32 -16.51 4.85 -19.19
CA ASP A 32 -15.90 3.96 -20.20
C ASP A 32 -14.43 4.36 -20.49
N ASN A 33 -13.69 4.70 -19.42
CA ASN A 33 -12.28 5.09 -19.45
C ASN A 33 -11.57 4.73 -18.14
N PHE A 34 -10.28 5.04 -18.04
CA PHE A 34 -9.44 4.76 -16.86
C PHE A 34 -9.29 5.95 -15.90
N SER A 35 -10.24 6.89 -15.92
CA SER A 35 -10.13 8.11 -15.11
C SER A 35 -11.36 8.34 -14.23
N SER A 36 -11.10 8.65 -12.96
CA SER A 36 -12.13 8.91 -11.95
C SER A 36 -11.82 10.17 -11.15
N TYR A 37 -12.85 10.96 -10.82
CA TYR A 37 -12.71 12.09 -9.92
C TYR A 37 -13.08 11.63 -8.50
N LEU A 38 -12.07 11.49 -7.64
CA LEU A 38 -12.15 10.79 -6.36
C LEU A 38 -11.70 11.70 -5.22
N GLN A 39 -12.28 11.52 -4.04
CA GLN A 39 -11.90 12.23 -2.82
C GLN A 39 -10.83 11.44 -2.07
N ILE A 40 -9.59 11.55 -2.54
CA ILE A 40 -8.45 10.77 -2.06
C ILE A 40 -7.23 11.63 -1.72
N GLN A 41 -7.19 12.89 -2.15
CA GLN A 41 -6.02 13.74 -1.97
C GLN A 41 -5.85 14.19 -0.53
N VAL A 42 -4.78 13.76 0.14
CA VAL A 42 -4.47 14.09 1.53
C VAL A 42 -4.20 15.58 1.68
N VAL A 43 -4.96 16.22 2.58
CA VAL A 43 -4.70 17.60 3.00
C VAL A 43 -3.76 17.60 4.19
N TRP A 44 -2.50 17.96 3.94
CA TRP A 44 -1.47 18.05 4.96
C TRP A 44 -1.57 19.35 5.77
N ILE A 45 -1.33 19.25 7.08
CA ILE A 45 -1.34 20.40 7.99
C ILE A 45 0.01 20.62 8.66
N ASP A 46 0.31 21.89 8.97
CA ASP A 46 1.25 22.26 10.00
C ASP A 46 0.57 22.07 11.37
N VAL A 47 1.06 21.09 12.13
CA VAL A 47 0.51 20.71 13.44
C VAL A 47 0.54 21.85 14.47
N ALA A 48 1.45 22.81 14.32
CA ALA A 48 1.53 23.94 15.26
C ALA A 48 0.34 24.89 15.09
N THR A 49 -0.15 25.04 13.86
CA THR A 49 -1.18 26.02 13.49
C THR A 49 -2.52 25.39 13.13
N GLY A 50 -2.54 24.12 12.73
CA GLY A 50 -3.66 23.44 12.09
C GLY A 50 -3.96 23.94 10.67
N GLY A 51 -3.07 24.75 10.10
CA GLY A 51 -3.20 25.33 8.76
C GLY A 51 -2.38 24.58 7.72
N ALA A 52 -2.43 25.05 6.47
CA ALA A 52 -1.63 24.48 5.39
C ALA A 52 -0.12 24.63 5.66
N CYS A 53 0.66 23.64 5.22
CA CYS A 53 2.11 23.72 5.24
C CYS A 53 2.65 24.84 4.34
N ASP A 54 3.64 25.56 4.85
CA ASP A 54 4.33 26.64 4.15
C ASP A 54 5.85 26.60 4.38
N THR A 55 6.54 27.68 4.01
CA THR A 55 8.00 27.75 4.12
C THR A 55 8.53 27.90 5.54
N ASP A 56 7.67 28.24 6.51
CA ASP A 56 8.01 28.36 7.93
C ASP A 56 7.57 27.13 8.74
N THR A 57 6.91 26.15 8.11
CA THR A 57 6.49 24.88 8.72
C THR A 57 7.71 24.01 9.08
N ASN A 58 7.72 23.49 10.31
CA ASN A 58 8.79 22.58 10.77
C ASN A 58 8.46 21.10 10.53
N SER A 59 7.18 20.75 10.40
CA SER A 59 6.70 19.39 10.17
C SER A 59 5.27 19.46 9.63
N CYS A 60 5.02 18.74 8.53
CA CYS A 60 3.71 18.47 8.00
C CYS A 60 3.26 17.08 8.42
N LEU A 61 2.01 16.92 8.81
CA LEU A 61 1.42 15.60 9.08
C LEU A 61 0.16 15.37 8.24
N PRO A 62 -0.13 14.12 7.87
CA PRO A 62 -1.34 13.73 7.17
C PRO A 62 -2.48 13.59 8.20
N LEU A 63 -2.79 14.67 8.91
CA LEU A 63 -3.83 14.72 9.94
C LEU A 63 -4.69 15.96 9.74
N SER A 64 -5.86 15.99 10.38
CA SER A 64 -6.66 17.20 10.52
C SER A 64 -6.66 17.69 11.97
N GLN A 65 -6.89 18.99 12.17
CA GLN A 65 -6.94 19.58 13.50
C GLN A 65 -8.00 20.68 13.61
N ASP A 66 -8.84 20.60 14.64
CA ASP A 66 -9.81 21.63 15.00
C ASP A 66 -9.16 22.85 15.69
N GLY A 67 -8.26 23.52 14.97
CA GLY A 67 -7.47 24.66 15.44
C GLY A 67 -6.33 24.28 16.41
N SER A 68 -5.46 25.24 16.72
CA SER A 68 -4.24 24.98 17.51
C SER A 68 -4.54 24.31 18.86
N GLY A 69 -4.06 23.08 19.03
CA GLY A 69 -4.25 22.25 20.23
C GLY A 69 -5.60 21.54 20.31
N GLY A 70 -6.37 21.50 19.20
CA GLY A 70 -7.58 20.69 19.06
C GLY A 70 -7.30 19.21 18.88
N THR A 71 -8.37 18.42 18.73
CA THR A 71 -8.30 16.99 18.42
C THR A 71 -7.56 16.77 17.11
N LEU A 72 -6.64 15.80 17.10
CA LEU A 72 -5.96 15.34 15.89
C LEU A 72 -6.78 14.21 15.29
N ALA A 73 -7.47 14.46 14.18
CA ALA A 73 -8.26 13.45 13.50
C ALA A 73 -7.56 12.98 12.22
N ARG A 74 -8.12 11.96 11.57
CA ARG A 74 -7.71 11.54 10.21
C ARG A 74 -7.67 12.75 9.26
N PRO A 75 -6.84 12.72 8.21
CA PRO A 75 -6.70 13.85 7.30
C PRO A 75 -8.03 14.16 6.62
N ASP A 76 -8.26 15.45 6.35
CA ASP A 76 -9.25 15.84 5.37
C ASP A 76 -8.76 15.40 3.98
N LEU A 77 -9.69 14.98 3.12
CA LEU A 77 -9.40 14.56 1.76
C LEU A 77 -10.04 15.51 0.75
N ASP A 78 -9.26 15.95 -0.22
CA ASP A 78 -9.69 16.76 -1.36
C ASP A 78 -9.97 15.89 -2.60
N TYR A 79 -10.76 16.44 -3.53
CA TYR A 79 -11.08 15.76 -4.78
C TYR A 79 -10.02 16.00 -5.86
N THR A 80 -9.50 14.91 -6.40
CA THR A 80 -8.48 14.89 -7.47
C THR A 80 -8.89 13.94 -8.59
N TRP A 81 -8.20 14.03 -9.73
CA TRP A 81 -8.33 13.06 -10.81
C TRP A 81 -7.32 11.93 -10.59
N PHE A 82 -7.84 10.71 -10.44
CA PHE A 82 -7.06 9.48 -10.49
C PHE A 82 -7.11 8.91 -11.92
N THR A 83 -5.98 8.43 -12.42
CA THR A 83 -5.89 7.70 -13.69
C THR A 83 -4.85 6.61 -13.58
N LEU A 84 -5.21 5.43 -14.08
CA LEU A 84 -4.34 4.25 -14.18
C LEU A 84 -4.78 3.44 -15.41
N ASP A 85 -4.20 3.75 -16.56
CA ASP A 85 -4.52 3.28 -17.91
C ASP A 85 -3.37 2.40 -18.43
N PRO A 86 -3.62 1.10 -18.73
CA PRO A 86 -2.62 0.14 -19.24
C PRO A 86 -1.94 0.50 -20.57
N SER A 87 -2.14 1.70 -21.08
CA SER A 87 -1.53 2.21 -22.31
C SER A 87 -0.83 3.55 -22.13
N ASP A 88 -0.81 4.12 -20.92
CA ASP A 88 -0.13 5.38 -20.59
C ASP A 88 0.96 5.17 -19.52
N PRO A 89 2.24 4.99 -19.93
CA PRO A 89 3.31 4.59 -19.01
C PRO A 89 3.75 5.70 -18.04
N ASN A 90 3.09 6.86 -18.09
CA ASN A 90 3.39 7.98 -17.19
C ASN A 90 2.66 7.84 -15.86
N ASP A 91 1.53 7.15 -15.82
CA ASP A 91 0.68 7.13 -14.63
C ASP A 91 1.25 6.29 -13.48
N ALA A 92 2.14 5.32 -13.73
CA ALA A 92 3.02 4.74 -12.72
C ALA A 92 3.77 5.78 -11.87
N ASN A 93 4.06 6.96 -12.44
CA ASN A 93 4.79 8.04 -11.76
C ASN A 93 3.86 9.13 -11.21
N PHE A 94 2.54 8.96 -11.31
CA PHE A 94 1.60 9.86 -10.67
C PHE A 94 1.41 9.49 -9.21
N ASP A 95 1.08 10.52 -8.44
CA ASP A 95 0.76 10.46 -7.01
C ASP A 95 -0.41 11.44 -6.81
N PRO A 96 -1.63 11.00 -7.16
CA PRO A 96 -2.81 11.86 -7.13
C PRO A 96 -3.36 12.07 -5.71
N ASP A 97 -3.24 11.09 -4.83
CA ASP A 97 -3.67 11.12 -3.44
C ASP A 97 -2.70 11.85 -2.51
N GLN A 98 -1.47 12.14 -2.96
CA GLN A 98 -0.51 12.95 -2.21
C GLN A 98 -0.22 12.44 -0.80
N ASP A 99 -0.04 11.14 -0.69
CA ASP A 99 0.13 10.43 0.58
C ASP A 99 1.60 10.01 0.83
N GLY A 100 2.55 10.71 0.22
CA GLY A 100 3.98 10.52 0.46
C GLY A 100 4.48 11.25 1.70
N ASN A 101 5.54 12.05 1.53
CA ASN A 101 6.21 12.73 2.63
C ASN A 101 6.42 14.22 2.35
N TRP A 102 6.69 14.99 3.41
CA TRP A 102 7.18 16.36 3.32
C TRP A 102 8.55 16.49 4.00
N ASP A 103 9.61 16.68 3.22
CA ASP A 103 10.93 17.03 3.75
C ASP A 103 10.94 18.50 4.19
N CYS A 104 10.77 18.71 5.50
CA CYS A 104 10.88 20.02 6.16
C CYS A 104 12.26 20.26 6.81
N SER A 105 13.27 19.41 6.55
CA SER A 105 14.60 19.54 7.16
C SER A 105 15.41 20.74 6.62
N GLY A 106 15.00 21.27 5.47
CA GLY A 106 15.62 22.39 4.76
C GLY A 106 15.03 23.77 5.07
N ALA A 107 15.15 24.69 4.12
CA ALA A 107 14.50 26.00 4.17
C ALA A 107 13.09 25.88 3.56
N GLY A 108 12.14 25.42 4.37
CA GLY A 108 10.76 25.11 3.99
C GLY A 108 10.54 23.63 3.70
N CYS A 109 9.28 23.25 3.53
CA CYS A 109 8.87 21.88 3.25
C CYS A 109 8.78 21.62 1.73
N VAL A 110 9.32 20.49 1.30
CA VAL A 110 9.23 19.99 -0.08
C VAL A 110 8.53 18.64 -0.07
N TYR A 111 7.50 18.51 -0.90
CA TYR A 111 6.78 17.25 -1.05
C TYR A 111 7.62 16.21 -1.79
N GLU A 112 7.65 15.00 -1.24
CA GLU A 112 8.26 13.79 -1.78
C GLU A 112 7.14 12.81 -2.13
N PRO A 113 6.93 12.48 -3.41
CA PRO A 113 5.80 11.67 -3.82
C PRO A 113 5.94 10.20 -3.44
N TYR A 114 4.79 9.55 -3.24
CA TYR A 114 4.64 8.09 -3.21
C TYR A 114 3.81 7.69 -4.40
N THR A 115 4.47 7.30 -5.49
CA THR A 115 3.76 7.12 -6.77
C THR A 115 3.01 5.78 -6.82
N ASN A 116 2.02 5.66 -7.71
CA ASN A 116 1.31 4.41 -8.00
C ASN A 116 2.25 3.19 -8.15
N PHE A 117 3.40 3.39 -8.80
CA PHE A 117 4.46 2.37 -8.91
C PHE A 117 5.08 2.00 -7.56
N GLN A 118 5.43 2.99 -6.75
CA GLN A 118 6.04 2.79 -5.44
C GLN A 118 5.10 2.09 -4.47
N GLU A 119 3.81 2.38 -4.56
CA GLU A 119 2.75 1.75 -3.76
C GLU A 119 2.55 0.28 -4.12
N PHE A 120 2.40 -0.03 -5.41
CA PHE A 120 2.25 -1.43 -5.89
C PHE A 120 3.45 -2.31 -5.49
N TYR A 121 4.65 -1.74 -5.49
CA TYR A 121 5.86 -2.45 -5.07
C TYR A 121 6.20 -2.30 -3.58
N ALA A 122 5.42 -1.50 -2.84
CA ALA A 122 5.65 -1.11 -1.45
C ALA A 122 7.11 -0.72 -1.15
N ILE A 123 7.60 0.31 -1.85
CA ILE A 123 8.98 0.82 -1.75
C ILE A 123 9.06 2.35 -1.65
N THR A 124 9.96 2.88 -0.82
CA THR A 124 10.30 4.31 -0.80
C THR A 124 11.73 4.59 -1.26
N THR A 125 12.55 3.55 -1.40
CA THR A 125 13.95 3.66 -1.81
C THR A 125 14.13 4.22 -3.22
N SER A 126 14.93 5.28 -3.32
CA SER A 126 15.20 5.99 -4.59
C SER A 126 15.87 5.12 -5.66
N GLU A 127 16.57 4.06 -5.26
CA GLU A 127 17.22 3.08 -6.13
C GLU A 127 16.20 2.27 -6.95
N TYR A 128 14.97 2.19 -6.46
CA TYR A 128 13.90 1.40 -7.06
C TYR A 128 12.64 2.20 -7.36
N SER A 129 12.58 3.51 -7.09
CA SER A 129 11.34 4.32 -7.12
C SER A 129 10.67 4.53 -8.49
N SER A 130 11.18 3.92 -9.56
CA SER A 130 10.56 3.99 -10.88
C SER A 130 11.02 2.84 -11.78
N PRO A 131 10.32 2.57 -12.89
CA PRO A 131 10.71 1.51 -13.84
C PRO A 131 12.11 1.71 -14.42
N ASN A 132 12.52 2.97 -14.62
CA ASN A 132 13.87 3.29 -15.07
C ASN A 132 14.90 3.05 -13.97
N ALA A 133 14.61 3.46 -12.72
CA ALA A 133 15.51 3.22 -11.59
C ALA A 133 15.78 1.71 -11.41
N VAL A 134 14.71 0.89 -11.45
CA VAL A 134 14.82 -0.57 -11.39
C VAL A 134 15.72 -1.13 -12.50
N ARG A 135 15.50 -0.77 -13.77
CA ARG A 135 16.30 -1.27 -14.90
C ARG A 135 17.77 -0.85 -14.83
N PHE A 136 18.08 0.29 -14.18
CA PHE A 136 19.45 0.78 -14.01
C PHE A 136 20.11 0.37 -12.69
N SER A 137 19.36 -0.20 -11.74
CA SER A 137 19.86 -0.61 -10.42
C SER A 137 20.92 -1.71 -10.47
N GLY A 138 20.91 -2.52 -11.54
CA GLY A 138 21.73 -3.73 -11.64
C GLY A 138 21.18 -4.92 -10.84
N LEU A 139 19.96 -4.81 -10.31
CA LEU A 139 19.24 -5.91 -9.68
C LEU A 139 19.08 -7.08 -10.67
N THR A 140 19.23 -8.30 -10.17
CA THR A 140 19.13 -9.52 -10.97
C THR A 140 18.12 -10.48 -10.37
N HIS A 141 17.34 -11.12 -11.23
CA HIS A 141 16.48 -12.25 -10.90
C HIS A 141 16.94 -13.47 -11.71
N ASP A 142 17.17 -14.62 -11.06
CA ASP A 142 17.69 -15.84 -11.70
C ASP A 142 18.95 -15.67 -12.56
N GLY A 143 19.83 -14.75 -12.13
CA GLY A 143 21.10 -14.46 -12.81
C GLY A 143 20.97 -13.62 -14.08
N ALA A 144 19.76 -13.14 -14.41
CA ALA A 144 19.52 -12.17 -15.46
C ALA A 144 19.18 -10.78 -14.86
N PRO A 145 19.53 -9.67 -15.53
CA PRO A 145 19.08 -8.34 -15.11
C PRO A 145 17.55 -8.23 -15.09
N VAL A 146 17.00 -7.52 -14.11
CA VAL A 146 15.58 -7.19 -14.05
C VAL A 146 15.21 -6.20 -15.15
N THR A 147 14.24 -6.58 -15.99
CA THR A 147 13.72 -5.77 -17.10
C THR A 147 12.20 -5.58 -17.06
N GLU A 148 11.49 -6.46 -16.36
CA GLU A 148 10.03 -6.52 -16.27
C GLU A 148 9.55 -6.48 -14.81
N GLY A 149 8.32 -6.01 -14.58
CA GLY A 149 7.77 -5.84 -13.24
C GLY A 149 7.67 -7.12 -12.42
N TRP A 150 7.27 -8.24 -13.04
CA TRP A 150 7.20 -9.53 -12.35
C TRP A 150 8.57 -10.01 -11.84
N GLN A 151 9.65 -9.70 -12.57
CA GLN A 151 11.02 -10.03 -12.13
C GLN A 151 11.42 -9.17 -10.94
N PHE A 152 11.01 -7.90 -10.94
CA PHE A 152 11.24 -6.98 -9.84
C PHE A 152 10.51 -7.44 -8.58
N ARG A 153 9.19 -7.71 -8.69
CA ARG A 153 8.36 -8.27 -7.60
C ARG A 153 8.97 -9.54 -7.03
N ALA A 154 9.34 -10.48 -7.89
CA ALA A 154 9.94 -11.75 -7.47
C ALA A 154 11.31 -11.58 -6.78
N ALA A 155 12.13 -10.64 -7.26
CA ALA A 155 13.43 -10.33 -6.63
C ALA A 155 13.27 -9.67 -5.25
N MET A 156 12.30 -8.76 -5.11
CA MET A 156 12.04 -8.04 -3.86
C MET A 156 11.43 -8.95 -2.78
N LEU A 157 10.43 -9.75 -3.15
CA LEU A 157 9.70 -10.62 -2.22
C LEU A 157 10.35 -12.00 -2.06
N GLY A 158 11.38 -12.30 -2.85
CA GLY A 158 12.04 -13.62 -2.84
C GLY A 158 11.13 -14.74 -3.31
N LEU A 159 10.17 -14.48 -4.21
CA LEU A 159 9.19 -15.46 -4.66
C LEU A 159 9.87 -16.71 -5.25
N GLY A 160 9.46 -17.89 -4.77
CA GLY A 160 10.02 -19.18 -5.16
C GLY A 160 11.41 -19.47 -4.57
N GLN A 161 11.96 -18.58 -3.74
CA GLN A 161 13.27 -18.77 -3.11
C GLN A 161 13.17 -19.37 -1.69
N PRO A 162 14.22 -20.04 -1.19
CA PRO A 162 14.20 -20.63 0.16
C PRO A 162 13.97 -19.63 1.31
N ASN A 163 14.19 -18.34 1.06
CA ASN A 163 14.01 -17.23 1.99
C ASN A 163 12.75 -16.40 1.70
N GLU A 164 11.85 -16.86 0.83
CA GLU A 164 10.57 -16.17 0.54
C GLU A 164 9.83 -15.81 1.82
N LEU A 165 9.71 -16.74 2.77
CA LEU A 165 9.04 -16.48 4.06
C LEU A 165 9.68 -15.36 4.89
N VAL A 166 10.92 -15.00 4.62
CA VAL A 166 11.65 -13.94 5.33
C VAL A 166 11.62 -12.64 4.54
N LEU A 167 11.58 -12.70 3.20
CA LEU A 167 11.62 -11.52 2.33
C LEU A 167 10.24 -11.03 1.92
N ASN A 168 9.24 -11.92 1.85
CA ASN A 168 7.91 -11.61 1.37
C ASN A 168 7.09 -10.93 2.47
N TYR A 169 7.14 -9.59 2.46
CA TYR A 169 6.40 -8.79 3.42
C TYR A 169 4.95 -8.52 2.99
N LEU A 170 4.58 -8.82 1.73
CA LEU A 170 3.21 -8.69 1.20
C LEU A 170 2.34 -9.93 1.41
N LYS A 171 2.85 -10.99 2.05
CA LYS A 171 2.05 -12.18 2.39
C LYS A 171 0.82 -11.82 3.23
N LEU A 172 -0.30 -12.49 2.96
CA LEU A 172 -1.53 -12.27 3.69
C LEU A 172 -1.69 -13.25 4.86
N ASP A 173 -1.57 -14.55 4.66
CA ASP A 173 -1.81 -15.52 5.73
C ASP A 173 -0.74 -15.52 6.84
N LYS A 174 -1.23 -15.91 8.02
CA LYS A 174 -0.36 -16.21 9.14
C LYS A 174 0.30 -17.58 8.95
N TYR A 175 1.60 -17.58 8.71
CA TYR A 175 2.38 -18.80 8.64
C TYR A 175 2.46 -19.52 10.00
N ALA A 176 2.39 -20.86 10.00
CA ALA A 176 2.37 -21.70 11.21
C ALA A 176 3.68 -21.72 12.02
N GLY A 177 4.69 -20.92 11.61
CA GLY A 177 6.01 -20.81 12.23
C GLY A 177 6.09 -19.75 13.34
N MET A 178 7.29 -19.21 13.57
CA MET A 178 7.51 -18.10 14.51
C MET A 178 7.19 -16.73 13.92
N ASP A 179 6.58 -16.70 12.74
CA ASP A 179 6.28 -15.49 12.02
C ASP A 179 4.90 -15.00 12.44
N PRO A 180 4.82 -13.95 13.28
CA PRO A 180 3.54 -13.47 13.79
C PRO A 180 2.82 -12.59 12.77
N GLN A 181 3.48 -12.20 11.68
CA GLN A 181 3.01 -11.17 10.76
C GLN A 181 2.08 -11.78 9.71
N TYR A 182 1.00 -11.06 9.41
CA TYR A 182 -0.04 -11.43 8.46
C TYR A 182 -0.80 -10.15 8.07
N GLY A 183 -1.50 -10.18 6.94
CA GLY A 183 -2.35 -9.09 6.49
C GLY A 183 -3.49 -8.82 7.46
N TYR A 184 -3.69 -7.57 7.87
CA TYR A 184 -4.74 -7.17 8.80
C TYR A 184 -5.21 -5.76 8.45
N ILE A 185 -6.53 -5.58 8.27
CA ILE A 185 -7.15 -4.28 8.00
C ILE A 185 -8.25 -4.05 9.02
N VAL A 186 -8.30 -2.85 9.58
CA VAL A 186 -9.28 -2.43 10.59
C VAL A 186 -9.98 -1.13 10.15
N ASP A 187 -11.30 -1.07 10.29
CA ASP A 187 -12.02 0.20 10.42
C ASP A 187 -11.83 0.68 11.86
N ASP A 188 -10.79 1.47 12.07
CA ASP A 188 -10.44 2.06 13.37
C ASP A 188 -11.24 3.34 13.59
N ARG A 189 -12.03 3.32 14.66
CA ARG A 189 -13.12 4.27 14.93
C ARG A 189 -12.78 5.30 15.98
N ASP A 190 -11.52 5.37 16.37
CA ASP A 190 -11.06 6.48 17.18
C ASP A 190 -11.42 7.81 16.48
N THR A 191 -11.64 8.84 17.28
CA THR A 191 -11.86 10.20 16.75
C THR A 191 -10.64 11.08 16.96
N ASP A 192 -9.65 10.59 17.70
CA ASP A 192 -8.47 11.33 18.13
C ASP A 192 -7.26 10.41 18.04
N PHE A 193 -6.28 10.79 17.23
CA PHE A 193 -5.02 10.09 17.02
C PHE A 193 -4.34 9.72 18.34
N LEU A 194 -4.46 10.57 19.37
CA LEU A 194 -3.82 10.39 20.66
C LEU A 194 -4.53 9.41 21.61
N ASN A 195 -5.76 8.99 21.29
CA ASN A 195 -6.51 8.01 22.08
C ASN A 195 -6.61 6.73 21.26
N VAL A 196 -6.31 5.59 21.90
CA VAL A 196 -6.37 4.27 21.29
C VAL A 196 -7.46 3.46 21.98
N ASP A 197 -8.57 3.19 21.28
CA ASP A 197 -9.68 2.37 21.77
C ASP A 197 -9.98 1.17 20.86
N ALA A 198 -9.23 0.07 21.05
CA ALA A 198 -9.46 -1.15 20.28
C ALA A 198 -10.81 -1.86 20.54
N SER A 199 -11.72 -1.28 21.32
CA SER A 199 -13.02 -1.90 21.65
C SER A 199 -14.12 -1.66 20.63
N ASP A 200 -13.97 -0.68 19.74
CA ASP A 200 -14.92 -0.36 18.68
C ASP A 200 -14.39 -0.61 17.25
N ASP A 201 -13.12 -0.97 17.12
CA ASP A 201 -12.48 -1.50 15.91
C ASP A 201 -13.28 -2.60 15.22
N ILE A 202 -13.38 -2.50 13.89
CA ILE A 202 -13.96 -3.56 13.06
C ILE A 202 -12.89 -4.15 12.15
N VAL A 203 -12.60 -5.43 12.35
CA VAL A 203 -11.71 -6.20 11.47
C VAL A 203 -12.39 -6.40 10.11
N LEU A 204 -11.76 -5.87 9.06
CA LEU A 204 -12.19 -6.01 7.66
C LEU A 204 -11.44 -7.14 6.96
N MET A 205 -10.17 -7.32 7.30
CA MET A 205 -9.32 -8.38 6.77
C MET A 205 -8.44 -8.95 7.88
N ALA A 206 -8.20 -10.27 7.85
CA ALA A 206 -7.27 -10.90 8.80
C ALA A 206 -6.72 -12.24 8.28
N GLY A 207 -5.41 -12.29 8.03
CA GLY A 207 -4.71 -13.49 7.59
C GLY A 207 -4.58 -14.60 8.64
N ASN A 208 -4.97 -14.32 9.89
CA ASN A 208 -5.08 -15.34 10.94
C ASN A 208 -6.50 -15.96 11.04
N ARG A 209 -7.40 -15.61 10.12
CA ARG A 209 -8.77 -16.13 10.00
C ARG A 209 -8.99 -16.63 8.57
N THR A 210 -9.81 -17.66 8.44
CA THR A 210 -10.22 -18.18 7.13
C THR A 210 -11.51 -17.50 6.68
N ASP A 211 -11.59 -17.12 5.41
CA ASP A 211 -12.81 -16.60 4.81
C ASP A 211 -13.94 -17.64 4.86
N LEU A 212 -15.14 -17.21 5.26
CA LEU A 212 -16.27 -18.11 5.46
C LEU A 212 -16.85 -18.68 4.16
N TRP A 213 -16.62 -18.02 3.02
CA TRP A 213 -17.12 -18.48 1.72
C TRP A 213 -16.23 -19.57 1.14
N GLU A 214 -14.94 -19.57 1.50
CA GLU A 214 -13.92 -20.48 0.97
C GLU A 214 -13.40 -21.48 2.01
N ILE A 215 -14.01 -21.51 3.20
CA ILE A 215 -13.61 -22.43 4.28
C ILE A 215 -13.86 -23.90 3.90
N TYR A 216 -12.79 -24.70 3.91
CA TYR A 216 -12.86 -26.15 3.72
C TYR A 216 -13.14 -26.85 5.06
N TYR A 217 -12.42 -26.45 6.12
CA TYR A 217 -12.62 -26.97 7.47
C TYR A 217 -13.58 -26.08 8.25
N ALA A 218 -14.88 -26.29 8.08
CA ALA A 218 -15.95 -25.45 8.66
C ALA A 218 -15.89 -25.17 10.19
N ALA A 219 -15.03 -25.87 10.95
CA ALA A 219 -14.81 -25.64 12.38
C ALA A 219 -13.67 -24.65 12.70
N SER A 220 -12.97 -24.09 11.70
CA SER A 220 -11.72 -23.35 11.89
C SER A 220 -11.71 -21.92 11.33
N ALA A 221 -12.86 -21.24 11.25
CA ALA A 221 -12.94 -19.85 10.77
C ALA A 221 -12.06 -18.84 11.54
N HIS A 222 -11.52 -19.24 12.69
CA HIS A 222 -10.63 -18.43 13.52
C HIS A 222 -9.18 -18.94 13.52
N THR A 223 -8.78 -19.63 12.45
CA THR A 223 -7.38 -20.01 12.20
C THR A 223 -6.92 -19.48 10.86
N ALA A 224 -5.61 -19.45 10.63
CA ALA A 224 -5.04 -19.15 9.32
C ALA A 224 -5.58 -20.14 8.26
N PRO A 225 -5.72 -19.70 7.00
CA PRO A 225 -6.15 -20.57 5.91
C PRO A 225 -5.15 -21.70 5.64
N VAL A 226 -5.67 -22.85 5.19
CA VAL A 226 -4.86 -23.95 4.65
C VAL A 226 -4.83 -23.84 3.13
N ARG A 227 -3.78 -23.19 2.61
CA ARG A 227 -3.62 -22.93 1.16
C ARG A 227 -3.75 -24.20 0.30
N GLU A 228 -3.28 -25.37 0.77
CA GLU A 228 -3.32 -26.61 -0.01
C GLU A 228 -4.73 -27.15 -0.30
N VAL A 229 -5.76 -26.66 0.40
CA VAL A 229 -7.16 -27.00 0.15
C VAL A 229 -7.97 -25.85 -0.46
N GLY A 230 -7.29 -24.74 -0.83
CA GLY A 230 -7.92 -23.56 -1.44
C GLY A 230 -8.71 -22.70 -0.45
N GLU A 231 -8.25 -22.63 0.81
CA GLU A 231 -8.78 -21.68 1.79
C GLU A 231 -8.05 -20.34 1.66
N HIS A 232 -8.77 -19.25 1.91
CA HIS A 232 -8.24 -17.88 1.87
C HIS A 232 -8.37 -17.16 3.20
N GLU A 233 -7.57 -16.10 3.34
CA GLU A 233 -7.62 -15.14 4.42
C GLU A 233 -8.97 -14.43 4.44
N PHE A 234 -9.53 -14.22 5.63
CA PHE A 234 -10.76 -13.43 5.75
C PHE A 234 -10.55 -12.05 5.12
N GLY A 235 -11.39 -11.68 4.15
CA GLY A 235 -11.30 -10.39 3.46
C GLY A 235 -10.14 -10.23 2.47
N TRP A 236 -9.48 -11.33 2.05
CA TRP A 236 -8.31 -11.32 1.15
C TRP A 236 -8.46 -10.41 -0.07
N TYR A 237 -9.65 -10.39 -0.67
CA TYR A 237 -10.00 -9.64 -1.88
C TYR A 237 -9.87 -8.10 -1.76
N LEU A 238 -9.58 -7.60 -0.56
CA LEU A 238 -9.28 -6.18 -0.32
C LEU A 238 -7.85 -5.82 -0.74
N LEU A 239 -6.90 -6.76 -0.66
CA LEU A 239 -5.49 -6.53 -0.99
C LEU A 239 -4.94 -7.46 -2.07
N ASP A 240 -5.51 -8.65 -2.25
CA ASP A 240 -5.10 -9.63 -3.26
C ASP A 240 -6.14 -9.64 -4.39
N PHE A 241 -5.69 -9.33 -5.60
CA PHE A 241 -6.55 -9.21 -6.78
C PHE A 241 -6.31 -10.30 -7.82
N ASP A 242 -5.25 -11.09 -7.66
CA ASP A 242 -4.84 -12.13 -8.61
C ASP A 242 -4.83 -13.57 -8.06
N ASP A 243 -5.29 -13.75 -6.81
CA ASP A 243 -5.53 -15.03 -6.13
C ASP A 243 -4.21 -15.79 -5.82
N ASP A 244 -3.18 -15.07 -5.37
CA ASP A 244 -1.85 -15.62 -5.03
C ASP A 244 -1.51 -15.60 -3.52
N HIS A 245 -2.43 -15.11 -2.68
CA HIS A 245 -2.28 -14.87 -1.23
C HIS A 245 -1.25 -13.80 -0.85
N LEU A 246 -0.93 -12.89 -1.77
CA LEU A 246 -0.09 -11.71 -1.54
C LEU A 246 -0.91 -10.44 -1.79
N ALA A 247 -0.67 -9.41 -0.98
CA ALA A 247 -1.17 -8.08 -1.26
C ALA A 247 -0.52 -7.51 -2.53
N GLU A 248 -1.27 -6.74 -3.31
CA GLU A 248 -0.76 -6.02 -4.49
C GLU A 248 0.08 -4.79 -4.16
N GLY A 249 0.38 -4.54 -2.89
CA GLY A 249 1.07 -3.35 -2.40
C GLY A 249 0.22 -2.57 -1.41
N SER A 250 0.55 -1.30 -1.23
CA SER A 250 -0.36 -0.31 -0.64
C SER A 250 -1.34 0.22 -1.70
N SER A 251 -2.30 1.05 -1.29
CA SER A 251 -3.42 1.47 -2.12
C SER A 251 -3.28 2.92 -2.62
N PRO A 252 -3.17 3.17 -3.94
CA PRO A 252 -3.06 4.53 -4.55
C PRO A 252 -4.36 5.35 -4.52
N LEU A 253 -5.32 4.87 -3.75
CA LEU A 253 -6.65 5.42 -3.53
C LEU A 253 -6.95 5.59 -2.04
N ASN A 254 -6.02 5.24 -1.16
CA ASN A 254 -6.20 5.23 0.28
C ASN A 254 -4.87 5.41 1.00
N TRP A 255 -4.68 6.59 1.58
CA TRP A 255 -3.45 7.04 2.27
C TRP A 255 -2.95 6.18 3.45
N ASP A 256 -3.80 5.28 3.95
CA ASP A 256 -3.62 4.40 5.11
C ASP A 256 -4.36 3.10 4.77
N THR A 257 -3.62 2.13 4.21
CA THR A 257 -4.16 0.93 3.59
C THR A 257 -4.76 -0.03 4.62
N ASP A 258 -4.19 -0.13 5.83
CA ASP A 258 -4.65 -1.04 6.86
C ASP A 258 -5.53 -0.40 7.96
N GLY A 259 -5.65 0.92 7.91
CA GLY A 259 -6.58 1.71 8.71
C GLY A 259 -6.05 2.09 10.08
N ASP A 260 -4.75 2.02 10.32
CA ASP A 260 -4.14 2.23 11.63
C ASP A 260 -3.80 3.70 11.98
N TRP A 261 -3.99 4.60 11.01
CA TRP A 261 -3.71 6.05 10.99
C TRP A 261 -2.27 6.46 10.71
N MET A 262 -1.36 5.51 10.56
CA MET A 262 -0.08 5.76 9.93
C MET A 262 -0.29 5.80 8.43
N ASN A 263 0.51 6.64 7.79
CA ASN A 263 0.46 6.75 6.34
C ASN A 263 1.42 5.73 5.73
N ASP A 264 0.98 5.08 4.66
CA ASP A 264 1.65 3.92 4.05
C ASP A 264 3.13 4.19 3.73
N TRP A 265 3.46 5.40 3.25
CA TRP A 265 4.84 5.77 2.95
C TRP A 265 5.75 5.70 4.17
N PHE A 266 5.30 6.19 5.34
CA PHE A 266 6.12 6.19 6.55
C PHE A 266 6.40 4.79 7.07
N GLU A 267 5.43 3.89 6.95
CA GLU A 267 5.56 2.51 7.37
C GLU A 267 6.57 1.77 6.49
N VAL A 268 6.38 1.85 5.16
CA VAL A 268 7.33 1.27 4.20
C VAL A 268 8.72 1.86 4.38
N ARG A 269 8.83 3.15 4.66
CA ARG A 269 10.10 3.82 4.90
C ARG A 269 10.80 3.31 6.15
N ASP A 270 10.07 3.15 7.26
CA ASP A 270 10.62 2.66 8.53
C ASP A 270 11.18 1.24 8.37
N ASP A 271 10.40 0.35 7.76
CA ASP A 271 10.79 -1.01 7.38
C ASP A 271 12.09 -1.05 6.54
N GLU A 272 12.20 -0.13 5.56
CA GLU A 272 13.38 -0.01 4.70
C GLU A 272 14.63 0.52 5.44
N GLU A 273 14.45 1.42 6.42
CA GLU A 273 15.55 2.01 7.20
C GLU A 273 16.06 1.09 8.31
N ASN A 274 15.14 0.40 9.01
CA ASN A 274 15.46 -0.46 10.14
C ASN A 274 15.87 -1.89 9.68
N GLY A 275 15.51 -2.27 8.45
CA GLY A 275 15.80 -3.58 7.84
C GLY A 275 15.02 -4.75 8.45
N VAL A 276 14.02 -4.47 9.28
CA VAL A 276 13.03 -5.37 9.84
C VAL A 276 11.76 -5.13 9.04
N ARG A 277 11.40 -6.06 8.15
CA ARG A 277 10.22 -5.83 7.29
C ARG A 277 8.93 -6.28 7.98
N GLY A 278 7.98 -5.37 7.98
CA GLY A 278 6.61 -5.38 8.47
C GLY A 278 6.47 -5.54 9.96
N ASP A 279 7.38 -4.93 10.73
CA ASP A 279 7.05 -4.48 12.07
C ASP A 279 6.27 -3.16 12.08
N SER A 280 6.44 -2.31 11.05
CA SER A 280 5.58 -1.16 10.70
C SER A 280 5.21 -1.30 9.19
N SER A 281 4.01 -1.74 8.82
CA SER A 281 3.72 -2.06 7.41
C SER A 281 2.28 -1.77 7.02
N PRO A 282 2.05 -1.26 5.78
CA PRO A 282 0.77 -0.74 5.31
C PRO A 282 -0.33 -1.79 5.12
N ILE A 283 -0.06 -3.04 5.50
CA ILE A 283 -1.02 -4.14 5.37
C ILE A 283 -1.19 -4.89 6.68
N ARG A 284 -0.64 -4.44 7.81
CA ARG A 284 -0.47 -5.27 9.02
C ARG A 284 -1.11 -4.70 10.27
N TYR A 285 -1.69 -3.50 10.19
CA TYR A 285 -2.21 -2.69 11.27
C TYR A 285 -1.20 -2.60 12.41
N ASP A 286 -0.36 -1.60 12.39
CA ASP A 286 0.47 -1.25 13.52
C ASP A 286 -0.30 -0.33 14.48
N SER A 287 -0.21 -0.56 15.78
CA SER A 287 -0.79 0.42 16.68
C SER A 287 -0.03 1.73 16.54
N ARG A 288 -0.69 2.89 16.58
CA ARG A 288 -0.10 4.26 16.62
C ARG A 288 0.93 4.51 17.74
N GLN A 289 1.30 3.48 18.51
CA GLN A 289 2.38 3.47 19.46
C GLN A 289 3.71 3.25 18.76
N THR A 290 4.36 4.33 18.32
CA THR A 290 5.79 4.30 18.04
C THR A 290 6.53 3.94 19.34
N ALA A 291 7.20 2.78 19.39
CA ALA A 291 7.98 2.34 20.54
C ALA A 291 9.26 3.17 20.77
#